data_AF-A0A0Q4GLR2-F1
#
_entry.id   AF-A0A0Q4GLR2-F1
#
_cell.length_a   1.000
_cell.length_b   1.000
_cell.length_c   1.000
_cell.angle_alpha   90.00
_cell.angle_beta   90.00
_cell.angle_gamma   90.00
#
_symmetry.space_group_name_H-M   'P 1'
#
loop_
_entity.id
_entity.type
_entity.pdbx_description
1 polymer ?
#
loop_
_entity_poly.entity_id
_entity_poly.type
_entity_poly.pdbx_seq_one_letter_code
_entity_poly.pdbx_strand_id
1 'polypeptide(L)'
;MALILLWITKTQIFVRSKVMINEKGISFKLKSTSFFYRRTDFFCGWEHITSVTEMFDNHNGGYFYQIAFNNPDFVANFSPLKNHEKEADRFFSELQYYQDSFDIAHQFPLSRKLNPSGNFS
;
A
#
# COMPACT_ATOMS: atom_id res chain seq x y z
N MET A 1 -29.33 9.69 -5.97
CA MET A 1 -28.08 9.06 -6.47
C MET A 1 -26.80 9.69 -5.93
N ALA A 2 -26.77 10.98 -5.57
CA ALA A 2 -25.57 11.64 -4.99
C ALA A 2 -25.08 11.02 -3.66
N LEU A 3 -25.98 10.52 -2.82
CA LEU A 3 -25.62 9.90 -1.53
C LEU A 3 -24.80 8.60 -1.67
N ILE A 4 -25.05 7.81 -2.72
CA ILE A 4 -24.31 6.56 -2.97
C ILE A 4 -22.89 6.87 -3.44
N LEU A 5 -22.72 7.88 -4.29
CA LEU A 5 -21.40 8.37 -4.73
C LEU A 5 -20.58 8.91 -3.55
N LEU A 6 -21.20 9.70 -2.66
CA LEU A 6 -20.55 10.20 -1.43
C LEU A 6 -20.17 9.10 -0.44
N TRP A 7 -20.93 8.00 -0.40
CA TRP A 7 -20.61 6.84 0.44
C TRP A 7 -19.38 6.09 -0.11
N ILE A 8 -19.32 5.88 -1.42
CA ILE A 8 -18.19 5.23 -2.10
C ILE A 8 -16.90 6.01 -1.90
N THR A 9 -16.95 7.35 -1.92
CA THR A 9 -15.76 8.20 -1.69
C THR A 9 -15.21 8.11 -0.25
N LYS A 10 -16.00 7.61 0.71
CA LYS A 10 -15.57 7.44 2.11
C LYS A 10 -15.21 6.00 2.48
N THR A 11 -15.61 5.01 1.70
CA THR A 11 -15.29 3.61 1.97
C THR A 11 -13.91 3.25 1.41
N GLN A 12 -12.94 3.07 2.30
CA GLN A 12 -11.70 2.36 1.96
C GLN A 12 -12.06 0.94 1.52
N ILE A 13 -11.68 0.58 0.29
CA ILE A 13 -11.95 -0.76 -0.24
C ILE A 13 -10.79 -1.66 0.20
N PHE A 14 -11.06 -2.53 1.18
CA PHE A 14 -10.10 -3.58 1.57
C PHE A 14 -10.27 -4.79 0.67
N VAL A 15 -9.21 -5.13 -0.07
CA VAL A 15 -9.20 -6.30 -0.96
C VAL A 15 -8.20 -7.32 -0.44
N ARG A 16 -8.66 -8.54 -0.19
CA ARG A 16 -7.77 -9.64 0.18
C ARG A 16 -6.89 -10.02 -1.01
N SER A 17 -5.58 -10.02 -0.79
CA SER A 17 -4.58 -10.39 -1.78
C SER A 17 -3.60 -11.41 -1.20
N LYS A 18 -3.03 -12.22 -2.09
CA LYS A 18 -1.81 -12.99 -1.81
C LYS A 18 -0.65 -12.19 -2.39
N VAL A 19 0.32 -11.84 -1.55
CA VAL A 19 1.53 -11.11 -1.96
C VAL A 19 2.68 -12.11 -2.05
N MET A 20 3.54 -11.95 -3.05
CA MET A 20 4.77 -12.72 -3.23
C MET A 20 5.90 -11.77 -3.57
N ILE A 21 7.06 -11.98 -2.94
CA ILE A 21 8.25 -11.17 -3.09
C ILE A 21 9.42 -12.09 -3.41
N ASN A 22 10.31 -11.65 -4.30
CA ASN A 22 11.52 -12.37 -4.65
C ASN A 22 12.56 -11.39 -5.24
N GLU A 23 13.70 -11.94 -5.66
CA GLU A 23 14.80 -11.21 -6.29
C GLU A 23 14.43 -10.42 -7.54
N LYS A 24 13.33 -10.80 -8.23
CA LYS A 24 12.86 -10.11 -9.43
C LYS A 24 11.92 -8.96 -9.12
N GLY A 25 11.21 -8.98 -8.00
CA GLY A 25 10.25 -7.94 -7.67
C GLY A 25 9.15 -8.37 -6.71
N ILE A 26 8.06 -7.60 -6.72
CA ILE A 26 6.85 -7.82 -5.93
C ILE A 26 5.71 -8.19 -6.87
N SER A 27 4.91 -9.16 -6.47
CA SER A 27 3.63 -9.47 -7.11
C SER A 27 2.51 -9.60 -6.10
N PHE A 28 1.30 -9.31 -6.53
CA PHE A 28 0.12 -9.62 -5.74
C PHE A 28 -1.00 -10.19 -6.61
N LYS A 29 -1.81 -11.04 -5.99
CA LYS A 29 -2.97 -11.69 -6.58
C LYS A 29 -4.20 -11.45 -5.72
N LEU A 30 -5.17 -10.72 -6.25
CA LEU A 30 -6.47 -10.48 -5.64
C LEU A 30 -7.32 -11.76 -5.71
N LYS A 31 -8.10 -12.04 -4.66
CA LYS A 31 -8.86 -13.30 -4.56
C LYS A 31 -9.99 -13.44 -5.58
N SER A 32 -10.59 -12.33 -6.02
CA SER A 32 -11.73 -12.32 -6.93
C SER A 32 -11.81 -11.00 -7.69
N THR A 33 -12.25 -11.00 -8.94
CA THR A 33 -12.61 -9.77 -9.67
C THR A 33 -13.84 -9.09 -9.05
N SER A 34 -13.97 -7.78 -9.24
CA SER A 34 -15.16 -7.02 -8.85
C SER A 34 -15.54 -6.03 -9.95
N PHE A 35 -16.70 -5.38 -9.84
CA PHE A 35 -17.08 -4.27 -10.73
C PHE A 35 -16.04 -3.13 -10.73
N PHE A 36 -15.31 -2.96 -9.63
CA PHE A 36 -14.29 -1.93 -9.48
C PHE A 36 -12.93 -2.30 -10.07
N TYR A 37 -12.64 -3.59 -10.29
CA TYR A 37 -11.35 -4.03 -10.79
C TYR A 37 -11.44 -5.39 -11.52
N ARG A 38 -10.90 -5.42 -12.73
CA ARG A 38 -10.86 -6.62 -13.59
C ARG A 38 -9.53 -7.36 -13.54
N ARG A 39 -8.43 -6.66 -13.28
CA ARG A 39 -7.09 -7.28 -13.13
C ARG A 39 -6.95 -7.76 -11.70
N THR A 40 -6.75 -9.06 -11.53
CA THR A 40 -6.49 -9.68 -10.22
C THR A 40 -5.01 -9.89 -9.98
N ASP A 41 -4.20 -9.97 -11.02
CA ASP A 41 -2.80 -10.36 -10.93
C ASP A 41 -1.93 -9.19 -11.37
N PHE A 42 -0.90 -8.90 -10.58
CA PHE A 42 0.05 -7.83 -10.83
C PHE A 42 1.47 -8.28 -10.46
N PHE A 43 2.45 -7.86 -11.27
CA PHE A 43 3.87 -8.01 -11.01
C PHE A 43 4.58 -6.70 -11.33
N CYS A 44 5.54 -6.34 -10.50
CA CYS A 44 6.40 -5.19 -10.67
C CYS A 44 7.84 -5.57 -10.33
N GLY A 45 8.77 -5.24 -11.23
CA GLY A 45 10.20 -5.31 -10.94
C GLY A 45 10.62 -4.27 -9.92
N TRP A 46 11.74 -4.50 -9.24
CA TRP A 46 12.29 -3.58 -8.25
C TRP A 46 12.64 -2.21 -8.84
N GLU A 47 13.08 -2.18 -10.11
CA GLU A 47 13.39 -0.98 -10.88
C GLU A 47 12.19 -0.03 -11.09
N HIS A 48 10.98 -0.54 -10.86
CA HIS A 48 9.73 0.19 -11.02
C HIS A 48 9.07 0.61 -9.69
N ILE A 49 9.76 0.37 -8.57
CA ILE A 49 9.33 0.81 -7.24
C ILE A 49 10.08 2.10 -6.89
N THR A 50 9.34 3.17 -6.58
CA THR A 50 9.92 4.49 -6.30
C THR A 50 10.11 4.75 -4.82
N SER A 51 9.22 4.22 -3.98
CA SER A 51 9.38 4.31 -2.53
C SER A 51 8.62 3.19 -1.82
N VAL A 52 9.14 2.85 -0.64
CA VAL A 52 8.48 1.99 0.34
C VAL A 52 8.47 2.76 1.66
N THR A 53 7.27 2.92 2.21
CA THR A 53 7.04 3.67 3.46
C THR A 53 6.28 2.81 4.45
N GLU A 54 6.82 2.66 5.65
CA GLU A 54 6.07 2.11 6.78
C GLU A 54 5.20 3.21 7.40
N MET A 55 3.92 2.91 7.62
CA MET A 55 2.95 3.80 8.26
C MET A 55 2.24 3.09 9.40
N PHE A 56 1.82 3.85 10.40
CA PHE A 56 1.03 3.36 11.52
C PHE A 56 -0.39 3.93 11.49
N ASP A 57 -1.39 3.06 11.49
CA ASP A 57 -2.79 3.45 11.58
C ASP A 57 -3.20 3.58 13.05
N ASN A 58 -3.25 4.82 13.53
CA ASN A 58 -3.68 5.16 14.89
C ASN A 58 -5.12 4.73 15.21
N HIS A 59 -6.00 4.63 14.21
CA HIS A 59 -7.42 4.33 14.44
C HIS A 59 -7.66 2.81 14.55
N ASN A 60 -6.98 2.02 13.73
CA ASN A 60 -7.17 0.57 13.68
C ASN A 60 -6.11 -0.21 14.46
N GLY A 61 -5.03 0.46 14.90
CA GLY A 61 -3.98 -0.14 15.72
C GLY A 61 -3.14 -1.15 14.94
N GLY A 62 -2.30 -0.67 14.03
CA GLY A 62 -1.39 -1.55 13.29
C GLY A 62 -0.54 -0.83 12.25
N TYR A 63 0.52 -1.48 11.81
CA TYR A 63 1.37 -1.00 10.73
C TYR A 63 0.83 -1.43 9.36
N PHE A 64 1.03 -0.57 8.37
CA PHE A 64 0.83 -0.90 6.96
C PHE A 64 1.95 -0.29 6.13
N TYR A 65 2.24 -0.91 4.99
CA TYR A 65 3.27 -0.43 4.08
C TYR A 65 2.64 0.19 2.86
N GLN A 66 3.07 1.40 2.54
CA GLN A 66 2.74 2.07 1.30
C GLN A 66 3.88 1.86 0.31
N ILE A 67 3.56 1.30 -0.85
CA ILE A 67 4.51 1.10 -1.95
C ILE A 67 4.04 1.94 -3.13
N ALA A 68 4.93 2.79 -3.63
CA ALA A 68 4.71 3.58 -4.82
C ALA A 68 5.40 2.93 -6.03
N PHE A 69 4.67 2.79 -7.11
CA PHE A 69 5.12 2.21 -8.37
C PHE A 69 5.15 3.29 -9.44
N ASN A 70 6.12 3.26 -10.36
CA ASN A 70 6.17 4.20 -11.51
C ASN A 70 5.70 3.59 -12.83
N ASN A 71 5.51 2.27 -12.90
CA ASN A 71 5.10 1.59 -14.12
C ASN A 71 4.32 0.29 -13.83
N PRO A 72 2.97 0.31 -13.92
CA PRO A 72 2.13 1.49 -14.04
C PRO A 72 2.24 2.38 -12.80
N ASP A 73 1.97 3.68 -12.95
CA ASP A 73 2.00 4.63 -11.84
C ASP A 73 0.77 4.47 -10.93
N PHE A 74 1.00 3.96 -9.71
CA PHE A 74 0.00 3.89 -8.66
C PHE A 74 0.65 3.66 -7.29
N VAL A 75 -0.14 3.81 -6.24
CA VAL A 75 0.26 3.54 -4.85
C VAL A 75 -0.63 2.46 -4.27
N ALA A 76 -0.04 1.48 -3.59
CA ALA A 76 -0.77 0.44 -2.88
C ALA A 76 -0.39 0.40 -1.40
N ASN A 77 -1.39 0.21 -0.55
CA ASN A 77 -1.22 0.01 0.88
C ASN A 77 -1.40 -1.48 1.21
N PHE A 78 -0.43 -2.06 1.91
CA PHE A 78 -0.40 -3.45 2.33
C PHE A 78 -0.48 -3.53 3.85
N SER A 79 -1.56 -4.14 4.35
CA SER A 79 -1.76 -4.39 5.77
C SER A 79 -1.88 -5.89 6.03
N PRO A 80 -1.38 -6.40 7.17
CA PRO A 80 -1.54 -7.80 7.52
C PRO A 80 -3.01 -8.17 7.69
N LEU A 81 -3.36 -9.40 7.31
CA LEU A 81 -4.64 -9.99 7.72
C LEU A 81 -4.54 -10.38 9.20
N LYS A 82 -5.63 -10.22 9.95
CA LYS A 82 -5.69 -10.65 11.36
C LYS A 82 -5.27 -12.12 11.51
N ASN A 83 -4.47 -12.43 12.54
CA ASN A 83 -3.91 -13.76 12.83
C ASN A 83 -2.89 -14.27 11.79
N HIS A 84 -2.36 -13.40 10.94
CA HIS A 84 -1.30 -13.72 9.97
C HIS A 84 -0.04 -12.87 10.21
N GLU A 85 0.19 -12.46 11.46
CA GLU A 85 1.26 -11.54 11.86
C GLU A 85 2.64 -12.11 11.49
N LYS A 86 2.88 -13.42 11.72
CA LYS A 86 4.15 -14.06 11.36
C LYS A 86 4.46 -14.03 9.86
N GLU A 87 3.44 -14.22 9.02
CA GLU A 87 3.61 -14.16 7.56
C GLU A 87 3.89 -12.73 7.11
N ALA A 88 3.24 -11.77 7.76
CA ALA A 88 3.47 -10.36 7.54
C ALA A 88 4.88 -9.93 7.97
N ASP A 89 5.34 -10.32 9.17
CA ASP A 89 6.69 -10.03 9.66
C ASP A 89 7.77 -10.55 8.71
N ARG A 90 7.58 -11.77 8.19
CA ARG A 90 8.48 -12.34 7.17
C ARG A 90 8.46 -11.50 5.90
N PHE A 91 7.27 -11.19 5.38
CA PHE A 91 7.13 -10.35 4.19
C PHE A 91 7.78 -8.98 4.39
N PHE A 92 7.62 -8.36 5.56
CA PHE A 92 8.21 -7.06 5.88
C PHE A 92 9.73 -7.14 5.95
N SER A 93 10.28 -8.20 6.54
CA SER A 93 11.73 -8.43 6.58
C SER A 93 12.30 -8.61 5.18
N GLU A 94 11.62 -9.36 4.31
CA GLU A 94 12.01 -9.54 2.91
C GLU A 94 11.91 -8.21 2.13
N LEU A 95 10.85 -7.43 2.35
CA LEU A 95 10.66 -6.12 1.72
C LEU A 95 11.77 -5.13 2.09
N GLN A 96 12.12 -5.05 3.37
CA GLN A 96 13.22 -4.21 3.84
C GLN A 96 14.56 -4.62 3.23
N TYR A 97 14.84 -5.93 3.19
CA TYR A 97 16.06 -6.45 2.56
C TYR A 97 16.20 -6.00 1.10
N TYR A 98 15.11 -6.08 0.32
CA TYR A 98 15.15 -5.63 -1.08
C TYR A 98 15.16 -4.12 -1.21
N GLN A 99 14.48 -3.40 -0.33
CA GLN A 99 14.54 -1.94 -0.30
C GLN A 99 15.99 -1.45 -0.13
N ASP A 100 16.72 -2.04 0.80
CA ASP A 100 18.14 -1.74 1.03
C ASP A 100 19.02 -2.19 -0.15
N SER A 101 18.75 -3.37 -0.73
CA SER A 101 19.55 -3.94 -1.80
C SER A 101 19.46 -3.17 -3.13
N PHE A 102 18.32 -2.52 -3.39
CA PHE A 102 18.05 -1.78 -4.61
C PHE A 102 18.09 -0.25 -4.42
N ASP A 103 18.56 0.24 -3.27
CA ASP A 103 18.63 1.67 -2.91
C ASP A 103 17.28 2.40 -3.10
N ILE A 104 16.19 1.72 -2.74
CA ILE A 104 14.83 2.27 -2.86
C ILE A 104 14.59 3.25 -1.72
N ALA A 105 14.05 4.43 -2.05
CA ALA A 105 13.88 5.52 -1.10
C ALA A 105 13.05 5.10 0.14
N HIS A 106 13.66 5.27 1.31
CA HIS A 106 12.99 5.24 2.61
C HIS A 106 12.27 6.57 2.81
N GLN A 107 10.99 6.62 2.46
CA GLN A 107 10.17 7.76 2.84
C GLN A 107 9.67 7.51 4.25
N PHE A 108 10.18 8.27 5.22
CA PHE A 108 9.51 8.38 6.51
C PHE A 108 8.16 9.04 6.30
N PRO A 109 7.10 8.67 7.06
CA PRO A 109 5.81 9.29 6.91
C PRO A 109 5.96 10.80 7.07
N LEU A 110 5.78 11.54 5.97
CA LEU A 110 5.70 12.99 5.97
C LEU A 110 4.55 13.32 6.93
N SER A 111 4.91 13.75 8.14
CA SER A 111 4.01 14.50 9.01
C SER A 111 3.69 15.78 8.26
N ARG A 112 2.75 15.70 7.32
CA ARG A 112 2.15 16.87 6.71
C ARG A 112 1.34 17.50 7.83
N LYS A 113 2.00 18.35 8.63
CA LYS A 113 1.31 19.38 9.41
C LYS A 113 0.45 20.10 8.39
N LEU A 114 -0.85 19.82 8.42
CA LEU A 114 -1.85 20.68 7.83
C LEU A 114 -1.67 22.02 8.55
N ASN A 115 -0.88 22.92 7.98
CA ASN A 115 -0.96 24.32 8.35
C ASN A 115 -2.38 24.74 7.96
N PRO A 116 -3.23 25.18 8.91
CA PRO A 116 -4.49 25.80 8.55
C PRO A 116 -4.18 27.18 7.97
N SER A 117 -3.81 27.24 6.70
CA SER A 117 -3.77 28.49 5.95
C SER A 117 -5.17 28.74 5.40
N GLY A 118 -5.92 29.58 6.07
CA GLY A 118 -7.23 30.01 5.61
C GLY A 118 -7.87 31.00 6.58
N ASN A 119 -7.36 32.23 6.59
CA ASN A 119 -8.08 33.40 7.09
C ASN A 119 -9.47 33.42 6.45
N PHE A 120 -10.52 33.26 7.25
CA PHE A 120 -11.83 33.79 6.87
C PHE A 120 -11.89 35.23 7.36
N SER A 121 -11.99 36.13 6.38
CA SER A 121 -12.30 37.55 6.56
C SER A 121 -13.67 37.74 7.19
#